data_AF-A0A7C4QWS1-F1
#
_entry.id   AF-A0A7C4QWS1-F1
#
_cell.length_a   1.000
_cell.length_b   1.000
_cell.length_c   1.000
_cell.angle_alpha   90.00
_cell.angle_beta   90.00
_cell.angle_gamma   90.00
#
_symmetry.space_group_name_H-M   'P 1'
#
loop_
_entity.id
_entity.type
_entity.pdbx_description
1 polymer ?
#
loop_
_entity_poly.entity_id
_entity_poly.type
_entity_poly.pdbx_seq_one_letter_code
_entity_poly.pdbx_strand_id
1 'polypeptide(L)'
;MKPIRACLKLSAFQRPLLGVGLLAALAAGSARSEIVLEGLKAIQQLENASGARKVVPKPKDAEPLDKTEVQDPAYAHTLRFLNGDLLRGNLISIDAQKGVRWRSPEARADIEFSTAKLAKILLPRTAKAANEGGACLVQLTNGDELTGNVVLLDDTKLVLETSYAGRMSFPRKRVQSLRLVKAASAAIFEGPTGMEGWTSRTGRNSWRYSNNGFTAQRPGNIGRDIKLPAMARLEMDLSWRGQLQFFLSIYTDGFEEYGNNSYMLQINSGYVYLQRVRRNSGSQHLGQAEVPGLHQRAKAHLEILVNKEARTIALLVDGVLVKQWKENMEWVGSGSGVLFGNQGMGYIRVANVLLTEWDGKIEDRSGAGGKSKTDVAELSNKDKISGTLESIKDGQMTFATAFAKMDIPLDRVQAIEFSGENAVVAEKNPADVRVIFAGRGQLTLALEKWDGQQLLGTSSNFGQVKFNAGAFNQIVFNYDQQKKDSPLEMFGSDEGEIEEQ
;
A
#
# COMPACT_ATOMS: atom_id res chain seq x y z
N MET A 1 50.51 43.80 -38.37
CA MET A 1 51.09 42.56 -38.97
C MET A 1 49.97 41.80 -39.70
N LYS A 2 50.29 41.23 -40.85
CA LYS A 2 49.43 40.80 -41.97
C LYS A 2 48.15 39.98 -41.62
N PRO A 3 47.03 40.18 -42.35
CA PRO A 3 45.89 39.27 -42.45
C PRO A 3 45.74 38.66 -43.87
N ILE A 4 45.23 37.42 -43.99
CA ILE A 4 44.76 36.78 -45.26
C ILE A 4 43.66 35.76 -44.83
N ARG A 5 42.33 35.94 -44.99
CA ARG A 5 41.41 35.87 -46.17
C ARG A 5 41.66 34.62 -47.05
N ALA A 6 40.74 33.84 -47.61
CA ALA A 6 39.31 33.94 -47.85
C ALA A 6 38.77 32.55 -48.29
N CYS A 7 37.44 32.47 -48.32
CA CYS A 7 36.59 31.41 -48.84
C CYS A 7 36.35 31.54 -50.36
N LEU A 8 36.12 30.45 -51.11
CA LEU A 8 35.27 30.33 -52.34
C LEU A 8 35.38 28.88 -52.89
N LYS A 9 34.35 28.01 -52.96
CA LYS A 9 33.10 27.91 -53.77
C LYS A 9 33.25 27.22 -55.16
N LEU A 10 32.38 26.21 -55.36
CA LEU A 10 31.77 25.65 -56.61
C LEU A 10 32.61 24.81 -57.60
N SER A 11 32.18 23.56 -57.87
CA SER A 11 31.26 23.23 -58.98
C SER A 11 31.04 21.71 -59.13
N ALA A 12 29.84 21.34 -59.56
CA ALA A 12 29.45 19.98 -59.96
C ALA A 12 29.72 19.77 -61.45
N PHE A 13 29.89 18.52 -61.92
CA PHE A 13 29.28 18.01 -63.16
C PHE A 13 29.53 16.50 -63.41
N GLN A 14 28.47 15.84 -63.93
CA GLN A 14 28.39 14.66 -64.81
C GLN A 14 28.70 13.21 -64.34
N ARG A 15 27.67 12.35 -64.50
CA ARG A 15 27.75 10.89 -64.79
C ARG A 15 27.88 10.67 -66.31
N PRO A 16 28.39 9.50 -66.77
CA PRO A 16 27.48 8.42 -67.20
C PRO A 16 27.94 6.97 -66.91
N LEU A 17 27.04 6.06 -67.32
CA LEU A 17 26.81 4.61 -67.16
C LEU A 17 27.93 3.55 -67.36
N LEU A 18 27.62 2.37 -66.77
CA LEU A 18 27.79 0.96 -67.20
C LEU A 18 29.16 0.28 -67.11
N GLY A 19 29.21 -0.82 -66.36
CA GLY A 19 30.27 -1.83 -66.40
C GLY A 19 30.06 -2.95 -65.36
N VAL A 20 29.42 -4.03 -65.78
CA VAL A 20 29.34 -5.31 -65.05
C VAL A 20 30.73 -5.96 -65.06
N GLY A 21 31.23 -6.39 -63.90
CA GLY A 21 32.53 -7.05 -63.79
C GLY A 21 32.67 -7.82 -62.49
N LEU A 22 32.47 -9.13 -62.60
CA LEU A 22 32.64 -10.18 -61.59
C LEU A 22 34.02 -10.07 -60.89
N LEU A 23 34.05 -9.97 -59.56
CA LEU A 23 35.27 -10.27 -58.78
C LEU A 23 34.94 -11.26 -57.68
N ALA A 24 35.53 -12.45 -57.81
CA ALA A 24 35.55 -13.49 -56.81
C ALA A 24 36.33 -13.02 -55.57
N ALA A 25 35.69 -13.09 -54.40
CA ALA A 25 36.36 -12.88 -53.12
C ALA A 25 36.58 -14.23 -52.44
N LEU A 26 37.86 -14.53 -52.21
CA LEU A 26 38.36 -15.61 -51.38
C LEU A 26 37.80 -15.53 -49.95
N ALA A 27 37.44 -16.69 -49.43
CA ALA A 27 37.01 -16.88 -48.06
C ALA A 27 38.11 -16.51 -47.05
N ALA A 28 37.75 -15.68 -46.08
CA ALA A 28 38.40 -15.62 -44.77
C ALA A 28 37.27 -15.73 -43.73
N GLY A 29 37.27 -16.83 -42.98
CA GLY A 29 36.24 -17.18 -42.04
C GLY A 29 36.18 -16.22 -40.85
N SER A 30 34.96 -15.79 -40.52
CA SER A 30 34.60 -15.49 -39.14
C SER A 30 33.39 -16.37 -38.82
N ALA A 31 33.58 -17.32 -37.91
CA ALA A 31 32.49 -18.16 -37.42
C ALA A 31 31.57 -17.28 -36.57
N ARG A 32 30.43 -16.88 -37.13
CA ARG A 32 29.23 -16.57 -36.37
C ARG A 32 28.40 -17.85 -36.33
N SER A 33 28.27 -18.44 -35.16
CA SER A 33 27.24 -19.45 -34.92
C SER A 33 25.88 -18.75 -34.86
N GLU A 34 25.21 -18.68 -36.01
CA GLU A 34 23.77 -18.44 -36.07
C GLU A 34 23.04 -19.69 -35.59
N ILE A 35 22.17 -19.53 -34.59
CA ILE A 35 21.17 -20.55 -34.25
C ILE A 35 20.10 -20.49 -35.34
N VAL A 36 20.12 -21.47 -36.24
CA VAL A 36 19.09 -21.69 -37.25
C VAL A 36 17.82 -22.21 -36.57
N LEU A 37 16.80 -21.36 -36.43
CA LEU A 37 15.45 -21.72 -35.98
C LEU A 37 14.65 -22.35 -37.13
N GLU A 38 15.04 -23.54 -37.58
CA GLU A 38 14.20 -24.35 -38.52
C GLU A 38 13.34 -25.42 -37.82
N GLY A 39 13.30 -25.45 -36.48
CA GLY A 39 12.48 -26.40 -35.73
C GLY A 39 11.03 -25.97 -35.44
N LEU A 40 10.72 -24.66 -35.47
CA LEU A 40 9.42 -24.16 -34.99
C LEU A 40 8.29 -24.16 -36.04
N LYS A 41 8.63 -24.18 -37.34
CA LYS A 41 7.60 -24.27 -38.40
C LYS A 41 7.11 -25.71 -38.63
N ALA A 42 7.90 -26.72 -38.28
CA ALA A 42 7.52 -28.12 -38.43
C ALA A 42 6.55 -28.62 -37.33
N ILE A 43 6.62 -28.07 -36.11
CA ILE A 43 5.73 -28.45 -35.00
C ILE A 43 4.32 -27.85 -35.21
N GLN A 44 4.24 -26.61 -35.70
CA GLN A 44 2.96 -25.94 -35.96
C GLN A 44 2.14 -26.60 -37.08
N GLN A 45 2.78 -27.29 -38.04
CA GLN A 45 2.09 -28.00 -39.12
C GLN A 45 1.66 -29.43 -38.76
N LEU A 46 2.26 -30.06 -37.75
CA LEU A 46 1.84 -31.40 -37.27
C LEU A 46 0.69 -31.33 -36.25
N GLU A 47 0.56 -30.24 -35.49
CA GLU A 47 -0.54 -30.06 -34.53
C GLU A 47 -1.90 -29.78 -35.19
N ASN A 48 -1.91 -29.28 -36.43
CA ASN A 48 -3.14 -29.04 -37.18
C ASN A 48 -3.66 -30.26 -37.96
N ALA A 49 -2.93 -31.38 -37.98
CA ALA A 49 -3.26 -32.57 -38.79
C ALA A 49 -3.72 -33.80 -37.98
N SER A 50 -3.73 -33.77 -36.65
CA SER A 50 -4.26 -34.89 -35.86
C SER A 50 -5.09 -34.42 -34.67
N GLY A 51 -6.41 -34.50 -34.81
CA GLY A 51 -7.40 -34.14 -33.79
C GLY A 51 -7.47 -35.11 -32.61
N ALA A 52 -6.37 -35.33 -31.89
CA ALA A 52 -6.34 -36.13 -30.67
C ALA A 52 -5.31 -35.58 -29.68
N ARG A 53 -5.80 -34.86 -28.66
CA ARG A 53 -4.98 -34.37 -27.54
C ARG A 53 -4.61 -35.56 -26.65
N LYS A 54 -3.34 -35.98 -26.64
CA LYS A 54 -2.85 -36.97 -25.67
C LYS A 54 -2.92 -36.37 -24.26
N VAL A 55 -3.80 -36.90 -23.43
CA VAL A 55 -3.83 -36.66 -21.99
C VAL A 55 -2.66 -37.42 -21.37
N VAL A 56 -1.64 -36.71 -20.89
CA VAL A 56 -0.64 -37.29 -19.98
C VAL A 56 -1.31 -37.39 -18.61
N PRO A 57 -1.42 -38.57 -17.99
CA PRO A 57 -1.98 -38.68 -16.66
C PRO A 57 -1.06 -37.96 -15.65
N LYS A 58 -1.66 -37.11 -14.80
CA LYS A 58 -0.98 -36.57 -13.62
C LYS A 58 -0.40 -37.72 -12.79
N PRO A 59 0.82 -37.58 -12.21
CA PRO A 59 1.26 -38.49 -11.16
C PRO A 59 0.20 -38.51 -10.05
N LYS A 60 -0.32 -39.71 -9.75
CA LYS A 60 -1.06 -39.93 -8.52
C LYS A 60 -0.07 -39.79 -7.35
N ASP A 61 -0.55 -39.17 -6.29
CA ASP A 61 0.13 -38.96 -5.01
C ASP A 61 1.06 -37.73 -4.96
N ALA A 62 0.48 -36.57 -5.24
CA ALA A 62 0.86 -35.36 -4.50
C ALA A 62 -0.20 -35.18 -3.41
N GLU A 63 0.11 -35.65 -2.20
CA GLU A 63 -0.64 -35.29 -0.99
C GLU A 63 -0.77 -33.75 -0.92
N PRO A 64 -1.87 -33.22 -0.35
CA PRO A 64 -2.03 -31.78 -0.21
C PRO A 64 -0.85 -31.23 0.58
N LEU A 65 -0.08 -30.31 -0.04
CA LEU A 65 0.89 -29.51 0.69
C LEU A 65 0.12 -28.71 1.75
N ASP A 66 0.13 -29.23 2.97
CA ASP A 66 -0.18 -28.50 4.18
C ASP A 66 0.89 -27.41 4.34
N LYS A 67 0.67 -26.26 3.70
CA LYS A 67 1.59 -25.11 3.77
C LYS A 67 1.34 -24.30 5.04
N THR A 68 1.59 -24.94 6.16
CA THR A 68 2.18 -24.24 7.29
C THR A 68 3.69 -24.42 7.12
N GLU A 69 4.35 -23.54 6.36
CA GLU A 69 5.82 -23.49 6.34
C GLU A 69 6.27 -23.23 7.79
N VAL A 70 6.72 -24.28 8.47
CA VAL A 70 7.37 -24.15 9.77
C VAL A 70 8.67 -23.39 9.49
N GLN A 71 8.70 -22.10 9.81
CA GLN A 71 9.92 -21.29 9.69
C GLN A 71 11.02 -21.97 10.49
N ASP A 72 12.12 -22.32 9.82
CA ASP A 72 13.32 -22.79 10.51
C ASP A 72 13.78 -21.69 11.48
N PRO A 73 13.81 -21.96 12.80
CA PRO A 73 14.25 -20.98 13.81
C PRO A 73 15.64 -20.42 13.53
N ALA A 74 16.48 -21.15 12.77
CA ALA A 74 17.80 -20.70 12.36
C ALA A 74 17.78 -19.51 11.36
N TYR A 75 16.63 -19.24 10.73
CA TYR A 75 16.44 -18.18 9.72
C TYR A 75 15.15 -17.36 9.95
N ALA A 76 14.85 -16.99 11.19
CA ALA A 76 13.62 -16.26 11.51
C ALA A 76 13.58 -14.82 10.93
N HIS A 77 14.72 -14.27 10.50
CA HIS A 77 14.86 -12.89 10.07
C HIS A 77 15.50 -12.77 8.68
N THR A 78 15.25 -11.64 8.00
CA THR A 78 15.89 -11.30 6.72
C THR A 78 16.45 -9.89 6.75
N LEU A 79 17.72 -9.73 6.38
CA LEU A 79 18.40 -8.46 6.19
C LEU A 79 18.53 -8.16 4.69
N ARG A 80 18.17 -6.95 4.26
CA ARG A 80 18.41 -6.45 2.90
C ARG A 80 19.34 -5.24 2.92
N PHE A 81 20.26 -5.19 1.97
CA PHE A 81 21.20 -4.10 1.75
C PHE A 81 20.70 -3.13 0.67
N LEU A 82 21.24 -1.90 0.65
CA LEU A 82 20.87 -0.88 -0.35
C LEU A 82 21.27 -1.26 -1.79
N ASN A 83 22.18 -2.22 -1.98
CA ASN A 83 22.56 -2.73 -3.30
C ASN A 83 21.63 -3.88 -3.77
N GLY A 84 20.61 -4.24 -2.99
CA GLY A 84 19.65 -5.31 -3.31
C GLY A 84 19.99 -6.66 -2.68
N ASP A 85 21.20 -6.86 -2.17
CA ASP A 85 21.62 -8.14 -1.57
C ASP A 85 20.73 -8.50 -0.38
N LEU A 86 20.56 -9.81 -0.16
CA LEU A 86 19.73 -10.36 0.89
C LEU A 86 20.52 -11.40 1.70
N LEU A 87 20.39 -11.32 3.02
CA LEU A 87 20.96 -12.28 3.96
C LEU A 87 19.87 -12.78 4.92
N ARG A 88 19.66 -14.10 4.93
CA ARG A 88 18.79 -14.76 5.93
C ARG A 88 19.59 -15.09 7.19
N GLY A 89 18.90 -15.24 8.31
CA GLY A 89 19.50 -15.57 9.60
C GLY A 89 18.71 -15.00 10.76
N ASN A 90 19.42 -14.52 11.78
CA ASN A 90 18.83 -14.02 13.01
C ASN A 90 19.42 -12.67 13.42
N LEU A 91 18.55 -11.71 13.69
CA LEU A 91 18.92 -10.46 14.33
C LEU A 91 19.29 -10.74 15.80
N ILE A 92 20.50 -10.38 16.22
CA ILE A 92 20.99 -10.59 17.60
C ILE A 92 20.93 -9.30 18.41
N SER A 93 21.37 -8.18 17.83
CA SER A 93 21.27 -6.87 18.47
C SER A 93 21.34 -5.74 17.44
N ILE A 94 20.79 -4.59 17.77
CA ILE A 94 21.12 -3.33 17.10
C ILE A 94 21.61 -2.36 18.17
N ASP A 95 22.67 -1.63 17.88
CA ASP A 95 23.22 -0.59 18.73
C ASP A 95 23.61 0.60 17.85
N ALA A 96 23.23 1.82 18.25
CA ALA A 96 23.44 3.02 17.45
C ALA A 96 24.92 3.28 17.08
N GLN A 97 25.86 2.83 17.91
CA GLN A 97 27.30 3.03 17.67
C GLN A 97 27.94 1.81 16.99
N LYS A 98 27.52 0.59 17.34
CA LYS A 98 28.13 -0.65 16.84
C LYS A 98 27.45 -1.22 15.59
N GLY A 99 26.24 -0.78 15.27
CA GLY A 99 25.46 -1.26 14.14
C GLY A 99 24.62 -2.50 14.45
N VAL A 100 24.40 -3.33 13.43
CA VAL A 100 23.55 -4.52 13.49
C VAL A 100 24.41 -5.76 13.66
N ARG A 101 24.19 -6.53 14.73
CA ARG A 101 24.79 -7.85 14.93
C ARG A 101 23.85 -8.93 14.44
N TRP A 102 24.36 -9.80 13.57
CA TRP A 102 23.60 -10.81 12.85
C TRP A 102 24.21 -12.19 13.01
N ARG A 103 23.37 -13.21 13.14
CA ARG A 103 23.79 -14.61 13.15
C ARG A 103 23.25 -15.34 11.94
N SER A 104 24.14 -15.96 11.17
CA SER A 104 23.79 -16.86 10.07
C SER A 104 24.37 -18.24 10.37
N PRO A 105 23.62 -19.34 10.16
CA PRO A 105 24.13 -20.71 10.34
C PRO A 105 25.35 -21.05 9.46
N GLU A 106 25.53 -20.33 8.36
CA GLU A 106 26.64 -20.47 7.42
C GLU A 106 27.92 -19.76 7.89
N ALA A 107 27.80 -18.84 8.86
CA ALA A 107 28.93 -18.07 9.37
C ALA A 107 29.55 -18.73 10.61
N ARG A 108 30.89 -18.71 10.70
CA ARG A 108 31.62 -19.24 11.87
C ARG A 108 31.46 -18.40 13.14
N ALA A 109 31.04 -17.14 13.01
CA ALA A 109 30.83 -16.18 14.09
C ALA A 109 29.75 -15.17 13.69
N ASP A 110 29.24 -14.44 14.68
CA ASP A 110 28.31 -13.34 14.44
C ASP A 110 28.95 -12.25 13.56
N ILE A 111 28.15 -11.67 12.66
CA ILE A 111 28.57 -10.64 11.70
C ILE A 111 28.08 -9.28 12.19
N GLU A 112 28.92 -8.25 12.11
CA GLU A 112 28.56 -6.87 12.45
C GLU A 112 28.45 -6.02 11.18
N PHE A 113 27.28 -5.40 10.98
CA PHE A 113 26.98 -4.55 9.84
C PHE A 113 26.79 -3.10 10.27
N SER A 114 27.41 -2.17 9.53
CA SER A 114 27.05 -0.75 9.60
C SER A 114 25.63 -0.52 9.08
N THR A 115 24.85 0.35 9.74
CA THR A 115 23.50 0.72 9.32
C THR A 115 23.46 1.58 8.04
N ALA A 116 24.58 2.20 7.67
CA ALA A 116 24.66 3.14 6.55
C ALA A 116 24.38 2.53 5.16
N LYS A 117 24.47 1.19 5.03
CA LYS A 117 24.22 0.46 3.78
C LYS A 117 23.09 -0.57 3.88
N LEU A 118 22.33 -0.53 4.98
CA LEU A 118 21.17 -1.40 5.14
C LEU A 118 19.93 -0.75 4.53
N ALA A 119 19.08 -1.55 3.93
CA ALA A 119 17.77 -1.11 3.42
C ALA A 119 16.67 -1.44 4.44
N LYS A 120 16.55 -2.71 4.84
CA LYS A 120 15.52 -3.16 5.77
C LYS A 120 15.91 -4.44 6.49
N ILE A 121 15.31 -4.64 7.66
CA ILE A 121 15.23 -5.92 8.35
C ILE A 121 13.76 -6.33 8.41
N LEU A 122 13.45 -7.54 7.95
CA LEU A 122 12.17 -8.19 8.14
C LEU A 122 12.22 -9.04 9.42
N LEU A 123 11.25 -8.81 10.29
CA LEU A 123 11.06 -9.51 11.55
C LEU A 123 9.90 -10.51 11.42
N PRO A 124 9.96 -11.66 12.10
CA PRO A 124 8.90 -12.65 12.06
C PRO A 124 7.62 -12.06 12.64
N ARG A 125 6.50 -12.30 11.96
CA ARG A 125 5.19 -11.86 12.43
C ARG A 125 4.74 -12.75 13.58
N THR A 126 4.53 -12.18 14.76
CA THR A 126 3.86 -12.91 15.84
C THR A 126 2.35 -12.68 15.75
N ALA A 127 1.57 -13.75 15.68
CA ALA A 127 0.10 -13.69 15.54
C ALA A 127 -0.58 -12.87 16.66
N LYS A 128 0.03 -12.83 17.85
CA LYS A 128 -0.44 -12.06 19.00
C LYS A 128 -0.34 -10.55 18.78
N ALA A 129 0.79 -10.05 18.27
CA ALA A 129 0.99 -8.62 18.03
C ALA A 129 0.11 -8.04 16.91
N ALA A 130 -0.37 -8.87 15.99
CA ALA A 130 -1.27 -8.45 14.92
C ALA A 130 -2.70 -8.12 15.39
N ASN A 131 -3.12 -8.65 16.54
CA ASN A 131 -4.51 -8.58 17.04
C ASN A 131 -4.68 -7.67 18.28
N GLU A 132 -3.61 -7.03 18.76
CA GLU A 132 -3.62 -6.14 19.94
C GLU A 132 -3.80 -4.66 19.54
N GLY A 133 -4.69 -4.37 18.59
CA GLY A 133 -5.00 -3.00 18.17
C GLY A 133 -5.71 -2.21 19.29
N GLY A 134 -5.22 -1.00 19.58
CA GLY A 134 -5.88 -0.09 20.52
C GLY A 134 -7.19 0.47 19.95
N ALA A 135 -8.10 0.91 20.82
CA ALA A 135 -9.41 1.44 20.43
C ALA A 135 -9.34 2.82 19.74
N CYS A 136 -8.15 3.41 19.61
CA CYS A 136 -7.90 4.65 18.91
C CYS A 136 -6.71 4.49 17.97
N LEU A 137 -6.91 4.86 16.70
CA LEU A 137 -5.85 5.12 15.75
C LEU A 137 -5.44 6.58 15.83
N VAL A 138 -4.15 6.83 15.95
CA VAL A 138 -3.58 8.17 16.05
C VAL A 138 -2.68 8.42 14.85
N GLN A 139 -2.93 9.52 14.13
CA GLN A 139 -2.04 10.02 13.10
C GLN A 139 -1.28 11.24 13.61
N LEU A 140 0.04 11.24 13.42
CA LEU A 140 0.92 12.34 13.77
C LEU A 140 1.16 13.26 12.57
N THR A 141 1.58 14.50 12.82
CA THR A 141 1.77 15.53 11.78
C THR A 141 2.86 15.21 10.75
N ASN A 142 3.74 14.24 11.02
CA ASN A 142 4.71 13.72 10.06
C ASN A 142 4.20 12.51 9.26
N GLY A 143 2.95 12.07 9.50
CA GLY A 143 2.34 10.91 8.87
C GLY A 143 2.66 9.57 9.53
N ASP A 144 3.36 9.56 10.67
CA ASP A 144 3.44 8.38 11.51
C ASP A 144 2.05 8.03 12.05
N GLU A 145 1.79 6.74 12.23
CA GLU A 145 0.49 6.22 12.63
C GLU A 145 0.69 5.12 13.67
N LEU A 146 -0.13 5.13 14.72
CA LEU A 146 -0.05 4.15 15.79
C LEU A 146 -1.42 3.91 16.43
N THR A 147 -1.57 2.82 17.20
CA THR A 147 -2.82 2.50 17.90
C THR A 147 -2.63 2.48 19.42
N GLY A 148 -3.67 2.87 20.15
CA GLY A 148 -3.66 2.88 21.61
C GLY A 148 -5.03 3.22 22.18
N ASN A 149 -5.16 3.23 23.50
CA ASN A 149 -6.35 3.71 24.19
C ASN A 149 -6.08 5.12 24.71
N VAL A 150 -6.97 6.07 24.40
CA VAL A 150 -6.84 7.45 24.90
C VAL A 150 -7.05 7.47 26.42
N VAL A 151 -6.03 7.89 27.16
CA VAL A 151 -6.09 8.05 28.63
C VAL A 151 -6.41 9.49 28.99
N LEU A 152 -5.72 10.43 28.33
CA LEU A 152 -5.84 11.85 28.59
C LEU A 152 -5.58 12.63 27.30
N LEU A 153 -6.30 13.72 27.10
CA LEU A 153 -5.90 14.81 26.24
C LEU A 153 -6.16 16.13 26.97
N ASP A 154 -5.20 17.04 26.90
CA ASP A 154 -5.32 18.42 27.40
C ASP A 154 -4.85 19.42 26.34
N ASP A 155 -4.64 20.68 26.70
CA ASP A 155 -4.14 21.73 25.81
C ASP A 155 -2.69 21.51 25.36
N THR A 156 -1.90 20.75 26.12
CA THR A 156 -0.48 20.52 25.88
C THR A 156 -0.17 19.17 25.24
N LYS A 157 -0.92 18.11 25.57
CA LYS A 157 -0.54 16.73 25.22
C LYS A 157 -1.73 15.78 25.07
N LEU A 158 -1.46 14.68 24.37
CA LEU A 158 -2.23 13.44 24.32
C LEU A 158 -1.45 12.36 25.05
N VAL A 159 -2.11 11.54 25.87
CA VAL A 159 -1.56 10.36 26.52
C VAL A 159 -2.33 9.13 26.07
N LEU A 160 -1.61 8.13 25.56
CA LEU A 160 -2.14 6.84 25.15
C LEU A 160 -1.63 5.74 26.06
N GLU A 161 -2.49 4.76 26.35
CA GLU A 161 -2.07 3.45 26.86
C GLU A 161 -1.93 2.50 25.68
N THR A 162 -0.76 1.86 25.54
CA THR A 162 -0.45 0.95 24.42
C THR A 162 -0.02 -0.41 24.93
N SER A 163 -0.40 -1.48 24.23
CA SER A 163 0.01 -2.85 24.56
C SER A 163 1.52 -3.07 24.38
N TYR A 164 2.16 -2.31 23.50
CA TYR A 164 3.55 -2.50 23.10
C TYR A 164 4.55 -1.56 23.77
N ALA A 165 4.14 -0.44 24.36
CA ALA A 165 5.04 0.52 25.00
C ALA A 165 4.48 1.10 26.32
N GLY A 166 3.34 0.60 26.81
CA GLY A 166 2.64 1.18 27.96
C GLY A 166 2.17 2.60 27.67
N ARG A 167 2.30 3.50 28.66
CA ARG A 167 1.89 4.89 28.53
C ARG A 167 2.86 5.71 27.68
N MET A 168 2.34 6.31 26.61
CA MET A 168 3.05 7.21 25.72
C MET A 168 2.43 8.61 25.75
N SER A 169 3.26 9.65 25.73
CA SER A 169 2.83 11.05 25.74
C SER A 169 3.28 11.77 24.48
N PHE A 170 2.36 12.47 23.83
CA PHE A 170 2.58 13.20 22.58
C PHE A 170 2.23 14.66 22.81
N PRO A 171 3.08 15.64 22.47
CA PRO A 171 2.67 17.03 22.44
C PRO A 171 1.48 17.21 21.50
N ARG A 172 0.43 17.89 21.94
CA ARG A 172 -0.83 18.00 21.19
C ARG A 172 -0.62 18.57 19.79
N LYS A 173 0.28 19.55 19.66
CA LYS A 173 0.70 20.14 18.37
C LYS A 173 1.34 19.17 17.36
N ARG A 174 1.71 17.95 17.79
CA ARG A 174 2.26 16.87 16.94
C ARG A 174 1.19 15.87 16.50
N VAL A 175 -0.02 15.96 17.04
CA VAL A 175 -1.13 15.05 16.71
C VAL A 175 -1.96 15.70 15.60
N GLN A 176 -2.19 14.95 14.53
CA GLN A 176 -2.99 15.39 13.40
C GLN A 176 -4.45 14.98 13.57
N SER A 177 -4.70 13.72 13.91
CA SER A 177 -6.06 13.21 14.08
C SER A 177 -6.12 12.00 15.01
N LEU A 178 -7.31 11.78 15.56
CA LEU A 178 -7.71 10.58 16.30
C LEU A 178 -8.91 9.95 15.61
N ARG A 179 -8.86 8.63 15.38
CA ARG A 179 -10.03 7.85 14.97
C ARG A 179 -10.32 6.80 16.01
N LEU A 180 -11.50 6.87 16.62
CA LEU A 180 -11.92 5.91 17.62
C LEU A 180 -12.58 4.71 16.93
N VAL A 181 -11.94 3.57 17.09
CA VAL A 181 -12.39 2.28 16.56
C VAL A 181 -13.28 1.65 17.65
N LYS A 182 -14.57 2.01 17.64
CA LYS A 182 -15.53 1.52 18.63
C LYS A 182 -16.05 0.12 18.28
N ALA A 183 -16.22 -0.73 19.29
CA ALA A 183 -16.79 -2.08 19.19
C ALA A 183 -18.26 -2.12 18.67
N ALA A 184 -19.00 -1.00 18.73
CA ALA A 184 -20.40 -0.95 18.27
C ALA A 184 -20.56 -0.78 16.74
N SER A 185 -19.46 -0.47 16.04
CA SER A 185 -19.31 -0.62 14.59
C SER A 185 -18.01 -1.39 14.35
N ALA A 186 -17.89 -2.56 15.00
CA ALA A 186 -16.71 -3.41 14.88
C ALA A 186 -16.34 -3.51 13.41
N ALA A 187 -15.07 -3.22 13.09
CA ALA A 187 -14.56 -3.39 11.75
C ALA A 187 -14.91 -4.82 11.31
N ILE A 188 -15.75 -4.95 10.29
CA ILE A 188 -16.06 -6.24 9.69
C ILE A 188 -14.79 -6.81 9.05
N PHE A 189 -13.94 -5.90 8.54
CA PHE A 189 -12.63 -6.21 8.03
C PHE A 189 -11.66 -5.05 8.27
N GLU A 190 -10.43 -5.38 8.65
CA GLU A 190 -9.29 -4.47 8.69
C GLU A 190 -8.08 -5.13 8.01
N GLY A 191 -7.42 -4.41 7.12
CA GLY A 191 -6.21 -4.91 6.47
C GLY A 191 -5.73 -4.06 5.29
N PRO A 192 -4.99 -4.65 4.35
CA PRO A 192 -4.44 -6.00 4.42
C PRO A 192 -3.36 -6.10 5.50
N THR A 193 -3.25 -7.27 6.14
CA THR A 193 -2.19 -7.56 7.12
C THR A 193 -1.23 -8.66 6.65
N GLY A 194 -1.40 -9.12 5.40
CA GLY A 194 -0.63 -10.18 4.77
C GLY A 194 -1.33 -10.71 3.52
N MET A 195 -0.71 -11.69 2.86
CA MET A 195 -1.30 -12.40 1.71
C MET A 195 -2.34 -13.45 2.13
N GLU A 196 -2.42 -13.80 3.42
CA GLU A 196 -3.34 -14.83 3.92
C GLU A 196 -4.80 -14.50 3.61
N GLY A 197 -5.52 -15.46 3.02
CA GLY A 197 -6.92 -15.30 2.61
C GLY A 197 -7.12 -14.45 1.36
N TRP A 198 -6.06 -13.94 0.74
CA TRP A 198 -6.11 -13.23 -0.53
C TRP A 198 -5.71 -14.14 -1.68
N THR A 199 -6.46 -14.07 -2.77
CA THR A 199 -6.30 -14.94 -3.93
C THR A 199 -6.12 -14.13 -5.20
N SER A 200 -5.39 -14.70 -6.15
CA SER A 200 -5.19 -14.17 -7.49
C SER A 200 -5.14 -15.35 -8.44
N ARG A 201 -5.43 -15.12 -9.73
CA ARG A 201 -5.28 -16.16 -10.74
C ARG A 201 -3.84 -16.71 -10.75
N THR A 202 -3.72 -18.03 -10.65
CA THR A 202 -2.44 -18.76 -10.67
C THR A 202 -1.57 -18.35 -11.85
N GLY A 203 -0.29 -18.05 -11.59
CA GLY A 203 0.69 -17.64 -12.62
C GLY A 203 0.52 -16.21 -13.15
N ARG A 204 -0.45 -15.43 -12.64
CA ARG A 204 -0.69 -14.03 -13.05
C ARG A 204 -0.82 -13.07 -11.86
N ASN A 205 -0.24 -13.40 -10.72
CA ASN A 205 -0.26 -12.52 -9.57
C ASN A 205 0.88 -11.48 -9.66
N SER A 206 0.53 -10.24 -10.04
CA SER A 206 1.43 -9.08 -9.98
C SER A 206 1.39 -8.35 -8.64
N TRP A 207 0.50 -8.76 -7.73
CA TRP A 207 0.29 -8.13 -6.43
C TRP A 207 1.13 -8.79 -5.35
N ARG A 208 1.77 -7.95 -4.53
CA ARG A 208 2.58 -8.38 -3.38
C ARG A 208 2.13 -7.63 -2.13
N TYR A 209 2.30 -8.24 -0.96
CA TYR A 209 2.14 -7.55 0.31
C TYR A 209 3.48 -7.00 0.77
N SER A 210 3.55 -5.70 1.05
CA SER A 210 4.75 -5.04 1.54
C SER A 210 4.40 -3.76 2.32
N ASN A 211 5.22 -3.42 3.32
CA ASN A 211 5.09 -2.19 4.11
C ASN A 211 3.66 -1.94 4.62
N ASN A 212 2.93 -2.98 5.04
CA ASN A 212 1.52 -2.92 5.47
C ASN A 212 0.49 -2.50 4.39
N GLY A 213 0.65 -3.02 3.17
CA GLY A 213 -0.30 -2.79 2.09
C GLY A 213 -0.01 -3.65 0.87
N PHE A 214 -0.96 -3.70 -0.06
CA PHE A 214 -0.75 -4.38 -1.33
C PHE A 214 -0.14 -3.48 -2.38
N THR A 215 0.72 -4.03 -3.20
CA THR A 215 1.48 -3.31 -4.21
C THR A 215 1.46 -4.06 -5.54
N ALA A 216 1.31 -3.34 -6.65
CA ALA A 216 1.34 -3.89 -8.00
C ALA A 216 2.09 -2.98 -8.97
N GLN A 217 2.87 -3.59 -9.87
CA GLN A 217 3.66 -2.88 -10.90
C GLN A 217 3.32 -3.31 -12.33
N ARG A 218 2.53 -4.38 -12.46
CA ARG A 218 2.10 -4.96 -13.72
C ARG A 218 0.60 -5.25 -13.66
N PRO A 219 -0.08 -5.40 -14.80
CA PRO A 219 -1.48 -5.76 -14.82
C PRO A 219 -1.75 -7.05 -14.04
N GLY A 220 -2.80 -7.05 -13.22
CA GLY A 220 -3.19 -8.18 -12.39
C GLY A 220 -4.21 -7.78 -11.33
N ASN A 221 -4.72 -8.75 -10.59
CA ASN A 221 -5.71 -8.53 -9.55
C ASN A 221 -5.45 -9.41 -8.32
N ILE A 222 -6.00 -9.00 -7.19
CA ILE A 222 -6.00 -9.75 -5.94
C ILE A 222 -7.34 -9.52 -5.23
N GLY A 223 -7.98 -10.59 -4.78
CA GLY A 223 -9.32 -10.56 -4.23
C GLY A 223 -9.47 -11.38 -2.97
N ARG A 224 -10.51 -11.06 -2.20
CA ARG A 224 -10.87 -11.75 -0.96
C ARG A 224 -12.33 -11.53 -0.64
N ASP A 225 -12.95 -12.54 -0.05
CA ASP A 225 -14.21 -12.36 0.65
C ASP A 225 -13.99 -11.63 1.98
N ILE A 226 -14.36 -10.35 2.02
CA ILE A 226 -14.25 -9.50 3.22
C ILE A 226 -15.60 -9.32 3.93
N LYS A 227 -16.63 -10.10 3.54
CA LYS A 227 -17.96 -10.10 4.16
C LYS A 227 -18.69 -8.75 4.09
N LEU A 228 -18.66 -8.09 2.92
CA LEU A 228 -19.41 -6.84 2.67
C LEU A 228 -20.91 -6.99 3.05
N PRO A 229 -21.42 -6.17 4.00
CA PRO A 229 -22.83 -6.17 4.40
C PRO A 229 -23.72 -5.48 3.36
N ALA A 230 -25.04 -5.46 3.55
CA ALA A 230 -25.97 -4.77 2.64
C ALA A 230 -25.85 -3.22 2.72
N MET A 231 -25.45 -2.72 3.89
CA MET A 231 -25.19 -1.33 4.18
C MET A 231 -23.71 -1.19 4.55
N ALA A 232 -22.86 -0.82 3.60
CA ALA A 232 -21.41 -0.91 3.75
C ALA A 232 -20.72 0.44 3.58
N ARG A 233 -19.70 0.69 4.41
CA ARG A 233 -18.68 1.73 4.21
C ARG A 233 -17.33 1.04 4.09
N LEU A 234 -16.72 1.14 2.92
CA LEU A 234 -15.39 0.62 2.62
C LEU A 234 -14.42 1.80 2.42
N GLU A 235 -13.45 1.92 3.29
CA GLU A 235 -12.42 2.96 3.27
C GLU A 235 -11.08 2.34 2.87
N MET A 236 -10.24 3.07 2.12
CA MET A 236 -8.88 2.66 1.80
C MET A 236 -7.99 3.83 1.36
N ASP A 237 -6.69 3.69 1.55
CA ASP A 237 -5.69 4.58 0.97
C ASP A 237 -5.18 4.00 -0.35
N LEU A 238 -5.33 4.77 -1.43
CA LEU A 238 -4.78 4.47 -2.74
C LEU A 238 -3.59 5.39 -3.01
N SER A 239 -2.44 4.83 -3.35
CA SER A 239 -1.26 5.58 -3.79
C SER A 239 -0.76 5.05 -5.12
N TRP A 240 -0.24 5.93 -5.98
CA TRP A 240 0.20 5.55 -7.30
C TRP A 240 1.42 6.35 -7.78
N ARG A 241 2.14 5.77 -8.74
CA ARG A 241 3.18 6.45 -9.52
C ARG A 241 3.04 6.05 -10.99
N GLY A 242 3.15 7.03 -11.87
CA GLY A 242 2.85 6.85 -13.28
C GLY A 242 1.35 6.92 -13.54
N GLN A 243 0.87 6.22 -14.56
CA GLN A 243 -0.53 6.27 -14.97
C GLN A 243 -1.42 5.50 -13.97
N LEU A 244 -2.44 6.18 -13.43
CA LEU A 244 -3.45 5.55 -12.58
C LEU A 244 -4.45 4.81 -13.48
N GLN A 245 -4.48 3.47 -13.36
CA GLN A 245 -5.43 2.56 -14.02
C GLN A 245 -5.84 1.46 -13.02
N PHE A 246 -6.47 1.90 -11.93
CA PHE A 246 -6.89 1.02 -10.85
C PHE A 246 -8.38 0.68 -11.00
N PHE A 247 -8.76 -0.54 -10.64
CA PHE A 247 -10.16 -0.88 -10.42
C PHE A 247 -10.38 -1.55 -9.06
N LEU A 248 -11.59 -1.33 -8.55
CA LEU A 248 -12.13 -1.98 -7.37
C LEU A 248 -13.46 -2.63 -7.76
N SER A 249 -13.54 -3.96 -7.74
CA SER A 249 -14.83 -4.64 -7.77
C SER A 249 -15.32 -4.86 -6.34
N ILE A 250 -16.57 -4.49 -6.06
CA ILE A 250 -17.27 -4.74 -4.80
C ILE A 250 -18.44 -5.70 -5.02
N TYR A 251 -18.77 -6.46 -3.97
CA TYR A 251 -19.75 -7.55 -4.00
C TYR A 251 -19.48 -8.58 -5.09
N THR A 252 -18.20 -8.83 -5.37
CA THR A 252 -17.80 -9.87 -6.30
C THR A 252 -18.04 -11.26 -5.72
N ASP A 253 -18.50 -12.18 -6.56
CA ASP A 253 -18.63 -13.61 -6.26
C ASP A 253 -17.45 -14.45 -6.79
N GLY A 254 -16.38 -13.79 -7.25
CA GLY A 254 -15.12 -14.43 -7.63
C GLY A 254 -13.92 -13.52 -7.39
N PHE A 255 -12.79 -14.13 -7.03
CA PHE A 255 -11.63 -13.42 -6.46
C PHE A 255 -10.35 -13.51 -7.30
N GLU A 256 -10.38 -14.27 -8.39
CA GLU A 256 -9.22 -14.46 -9.27
C GLU A 256 -9.32 -13.65 -10.58
N GLU A 257 -10.53 -13.21 -10.94
CA GLU A 257 -10.82 -12.53 -12.20
C GLU A 257 -11.92 -11.48 -12.04
N TYR A 258 -11.80 -10.39 -12.80
CA TYR A 258 -12.71 -9.23 -12.76
C TYR A 258 -13.99 -9.40 -13.59
N GLY A 259 -14.18 -10.55 -14.25
CA GLY A 259 -15.38 -10.88 -15.04
C GLY A 259 -16.55 -11.45 -14.24
N ASN A 260 -16.44 -11.47 -12.92
CA ASN A 260 -17.44 -12.01 -12.01
C ASN A 260 -18.55 -11.00 -11.69
N ASN A 261 -19.67 -11.51 -11.17
CA ASN A 261 -20.83 -10.68 -10.84
C ASN A 261 -20.43 -9.64 -9.81
N SER A 262 -20.43 -8.36 -10.17
CA SER A 262 -19.89 -7.31 -9.31
C SER A 262 -20.31 -5.91 -9.76
N TYR A 263 -20.03 -4.93 -8.90
CA TYR A 263 -19.95 -3.52 -9.28
C TYR A 263 -18.48 -3.11 -9.32
N MET A 264 -17.98 -2.75 -10.49
CA MET A 264 -16.58 -2.41 -10.72
C MET A 264 -16.42 -0.91 -10.87
N LEU A 265 -15.77 -0.29 -9.89
CA LEU A 265 -15.35 1.10 -9.93
C LEU A 265 -13.99 1.18 -10.60
N GLN A 266 -13.91 1.84 -11.75
CA GLN A 266 -12.65 2.16 -12.41
C GLN A 266 -12.21 3.57 -12.04
N ILE A 267 -10.95 3.70 -11.62
CA ILE A 267 -10.34 4.94 -11.19
C ILE A 267 -9.12 5.20 -12.08
N ASN A 268 -9.23 6.27 -12.86
CA ASN A 268 -8.18 6.73 -13.76
C ASN A 268 -7.65 8.10 -13.30
N SER A 269 -6.58 8.60 -13.93
CA SER A 269 -5.93 9.85 -13.50
C SER A 269 -6.82 11.10 -13.44
N GLY A 270 -7.97 11.15 -14.10
CA GLY A 270 -8.84 12.34 -14.08
C GLY A 270 -10.34 12.07 -13.95
N TYR A 271 -10.73 10.81 -13.96
CA TYR A 271 -12.13 10.43 -13.94
C TYR A 271 -12.31 9.05 -13.32
N VAL A 272 -13.52 8.83 -12.85
CA VAL A 272 -13.99 7.56 -12.32
C VAL A 272 -15.25 7.16 -13.06
N TYR A 273 -15.47 5.87 -13.19
CA TYR A 273 -16.75 5.37 -13.66
C TYR A 273 -17.11 4.06 -12.98
N LEU A 274 -18.41 3.81 -12.90
CA LEU A 274 -18.94 2.59 -12.32
C LEU A 274 -19.54 1.74 -13.43
N GLN A 275 -19.22 0.45 -13.41
CA GLN A 275 -19.85 -0.57 -14.25
C GLN A 275 -20.48 -1.65 -13.38
N ARG A 276 -21.60 -2.18 -13.85
CA ARG A 276 -22.09 -3.50 -13.42
C ARG A 276 -21.45 -4.55 -14.30
N VAL A 277 -20.95 -5.61 -13.70
CA VAL A 277 -20.35 -6.74 -14.40
C VAL A 277 -21.21 -7.96 -14.13
N ARG A 278 -21.54 -8.70 -15.17
CA ARG A 278 -22.26 -9.97 -15.07
C ARG A 278 -21.37 -11.07 -15.63
N ARG A 279 -21.26 -12.16 -14.89
CA ARG A 279 -20.59 -13.37 -15.38
C ARG A 279 -21.28 -13.81 -16.68
N ASN A 280 -20.49 -14.01 -17.73
CA ASN A 280 -20.96 -14.42 -19.06
C ASN A 280 -21.90 -13.45 -19.80
N SER A 281 -22.07 -12.21 -19.34
CA SER A 281 -22.93 -11.22 -20.02
C SER A 281 -22.30 -9.83 -20.18
N GLY A 282 -20.99 -9.73 -19.95
CA GLY A 282 -20.22 -8.50 -20.14
C GLY A 282 -20.43 -7.46 -19.04
N SER A 283 -20.07 -6.22 -19.35
CA SER A 283 -20.22 -5.08 -18.45
C SER A 283 -21.06 -3.96 -19.05
N GLN A 284 -21.75 -3.20 -18.20
CA GLN A 284 -22.56 -2.05 -18.58
C GLN A 284 -22.22 -0.86 -17.69
N HIS A 285 -22.09 0.33 -18.26
CA HIS A 285 -21.80 1.56 -17.52
C HIS A 285 -23.02 2.06 -16.76
N LEU A 286 -22.82 2.45 -15.50
CA LEU A 286 -23.81 3.19 -14.69
C LEU A 286 -23.54 4.70 -14.71
N GLY A 287 -22.39 5.12 -15.24
CA GLY A 287 -22.04 6.52 -15.46
C GLY A 287 -20.63 6.85 -14.97
N GLN A 288 -20.14 8.02 -15.39
CA GLN A 288 -18.83 8.54 -15.03
C GLN A 288 -18.93 9.84 -14.21
N ALA A 289 -17.83 10.21 -13.55
CA ALA A 289 -17.59 11.52 -12.96
C ALA A 289 -16.14 11.93 -13.16
N GLU A 290 -15.89 13.22 -13.29
CA GLU A 290 -14.55 13.78 -13.23
C GLU A 290 -14.09 13.89 -11.78
N VAL A 291 -12.78 13.77 -11.56
CA VAL A 291 -12.16 14.05 -10.26
C VAL A 291 -11.10 15.14 -10.48
N PRO A 292 -11.49 16.43 -10.39
CA PRO A 292 -10.60 17.54 -10.67
C PRO A 292 -9.30 17.48 -9.85
N GLY A 293 -8.17 17.65 -10.54
CA GLY A 293 -6.84 17.67 -9.92
C GLY A 293 -6.29 16.31 -9.49
N LEU A 294 -7.01 15.19 -9.66
CA LEU A 294 -6.50 13.86 -9.31
C LEU A 294 -5.20 13.51 -10.06
N HIS A 295 -5.07 13.97 -11.30
CA HIS A 295 -3.89 13.76 -12.16
C HIS A 295 -2.61 14.43 -11.63
N GLN A 296 -2.74 15.39 -10.71
CA GLN A 296 -1.63 16.09 -10.06
C GLN A 296 -1.27 15.47 -8.71
N ARG A 297 -2.02 14.44 -8.28
CA ARG A 297 -1.83 13.74 -7.02
C ARG A 297 -1.11 12.41 -7.27
N ALA A 298 -0.56 11.87 -6.19
CA ALA A 298 0.06 10.54 -6.15
C ALA A 298 -0.56 9.64 -5.07
N LYS A 299 -1.58 10.16 -4.37
CA LYS A 299 -2.32 9.47 -3.33
C LYS A 299 -3.69 10.10 -3.12
N ALA A 300 -4.63 9.30 -2.62
CA ALA A 300 -5.95 9.72 -2.21
C ALA A 300 -6.51 8.73 -1.16
N HIS A 301 -7.31 9.25 -0.24
CA HIS A 301 -8.19 8.42 0.59
C HIS A 301 -9.52 8.22 -0.14
N LEU A 302 -9.95 6.96 -0.25
CA LEU A 302 -11.19 6.59 -0.92
C LEU A 302 -12.21 6.07 0.10
N GLU A 303 -13.44 6.56 0.01
CA GLU A 303 -14.57 6.03 0.76
C GLU A 303 -15.67 5.59 -0.21
N ILE A 304 -16.08 4.34 -0.11
CA ILE A 304 -17.14 3.75 -0.92
C ILE A 304 -18.32 3.43 0.00
N LEU A 305 -19.46 4.05 -0.26
CA LEU A 305 -20.70 3.87 0.51
C LEU A 305 -21.71 3.09 -0.33
N VAL A 306 -22.32 2.06 0.24
CA VAL A 306 -23.27 1.21 -0.48
C VAL A 306 -24.51 0.98 0.34
N ASN A 307 -25.66 1.19 -0.28
CA ASN A 307 -26.95 0.74 0.21
C ASN A 307 -27.58 -0.18 -0.85
N LYS A 308 -27.60 -1.50 -0.59
CA LYS A 308 -28.16 -2.49 -1.51
C LYS A 308 -29.68 -2.34 -1.71
N GLU A 309 -30.42 -2.01 -0.65
CA GLU A 309 -31.87 -1.85 -0.71
C GLU A 309 -32.25 -0.65 -1.58
N ALA A 310 -31.61 0.49 -1.33
CA ALA A 310 -31.72 1.68 -2.16
C ALA A 310 -30.96 1.55 -3.49
N ARG A 311 -30.21 0.46 -3.73
CA ARG A 311 -29.40 0.25 -4.94
C ARG A 311 -28.50 1.44 -5.28
N THR A 312 -27.86 2.02 -4.28
CA THR A 312 -26.94 3.15 -4.45
C THR A 312 -25.52 2.78 -4.08
N ILE A 313 -24.58 3.32 -4.84
CA ILE A 313 -23.15 3.26 -4.58
C ILE A 313 -22.64 4.69 -4.67
N ALA A 314 -21.90 5.17 -3.69
CA ALA A 314 -21.27 6.49 -3.71
C ALA A 314 -19.76 6.37 -3.53
N LEU A 315 -19.02 7.30 -4.15
CA LEU A 315 -17.59 7.45 -3.97
C LEU A 315 -17.30 8.84 -3.42
N LEU A 316 -16.54 8.88 -2.33
CA LEU A 316 -15.88 10.07 -1.84
C LEU A 316 -14.36 9.93 -2.04
N VAL A 317 -13.72 11.05 -2.38
CA VAL A 317 -12.27 11.16 -2.49
C VAL A 317 -11.81 12.26 -1.56
N ASP A 318 -10.94 11.91 -0.61
CA ASP A 318 -10.48 12.81 0.45
C ASP A 318 -11.65 13.51 1.19
N GLY A 319 -12.75 12.77 1.41
CA GLY A 319 -13.97 13.24 2.08
C GLY A 319 -14.90 14.11 1.23
N VAL A 320 -14.59 14.36 -0.05
CA VAL A 320 -15.47 15.10 -0.98
C VAL A 320 -16.27 14.11 -1.81
N LEU A 321 -17.59 14.28 -1.89
CA LEU A 321 -18.45 13.42 -2.71
C LEU A 321 -18.15 13.65 -4.19
N VAL A 322 -17.65 12.60 -4.85
CA VAL A 322 -17.39 12.63 -6.29
C VAL A 322 -18.69 12.33 -7.05
N LYS A 323 -19.35 11.24 -6.69
CA LYS A 323 -20.61 10.82 -7.32
C LYS A 323 -21.34 9.79 -6.47
N GLN A 324 -22.66 9.82 -6.56
CA GLN A 324 -23.54 8.73 -6.19
C GLN A 324 -24.22 8.17 -7.45
N TRP A 325 -24.08 6.87 -7.67
CA TRP A 325 -24.74 6.12 -8.73
C TRP A 325 -25.97 5.42 -8.16
N LYS A 326 -27.04 5.38 -8.97
CA LYS A 326 -28.26 4.60 -8.71
C LYS A 326 -28.35 3.49 -9.74
N GLU A 327 -28.48 2.25 -9.28
CA GLU A 327 -28.77 1.11 -10.12
C GLU A 327 -30.30 1.01 -10.33
N ASN A 328 -30.69 1.13 -11.60
CA ASN A 328 -32.09 1.16 -12.00
C ASN A 328 -32.62 -0.21 -12.44
N MET A 329 -31.73 -1.20 -12.62
CA MET A 329 -32.09 -2.58 -12.91
C MET A 329 -31.89 -3.46 -11.67
N GLU A 330 -31.98 -4.77 -11.85
CA GLU A 330 -31.68 -5.73 -10.78
C GLU A 330 -30.23 -5.61 -10.31
N TRP A 331 -30.05 -5.80 -9.00
CA TRP A 331 -28.75 -5.81 -8.35
C TRP A 331 -27.98 -7.07 -8.72
N VAL A 332 -26.76 -6.93 -9.27
CA VAL A 332 -25.95 -8.09 -9.71
C VAL A 332 -24.83 -8.48 -8.77
N GLY A 333 -24.49 -7.66 -7.77
CA GLY A 333 -23.47 -8.00 -6.78
C GLY A 333 -23.95 -9.07 -5.81
N SER A 334 -23.88 -10.33 -6.23
CA SER A 334 -24.32 -11.54 -5.51
C SER A 334 -23.35 -11.97 -4.41
N GLY A 335 -22.09 -11.54 -4.47
CA GLY A 335 -21.08 -11.88 -3.48
C GLY A 335 -20.95 -10.86 -2.35
N SER A 336 -19.91 -11.06 -1.54
CA SER A 336 -19.52 -10.20 -0.42
C SER A 336 -18.04 -9.83 -0.43
N GLY A 337 -17.32 -10.16 -1.50
CA GLY A 337 -15.90 -9.88 -1.58
C GLY A 337 -15.54 -8.62 -2.36
N VAL A 338 -14.24 -8.35 -2.36
CA VAL A 338 -13.59 -7.30 -3.12
C VAL A 338 -12.54 -7.87 -4.07
N LEU A 339 -12.29 -7.15 -5.15
CA LEU A 339 -11.18 -7.40 -6.06
C LEU A 339 -10.45 -6.08 -6.33
N PHE A 340 -9.17 -6.00 -5.97
CA PHE A 340 -8.30 -4.91 -6.34
C PHE A 340 -7.58 -5.25 -7.64
N GLY A 341 -7.48 -4.30 -8.55
CA GLY A 341 -6.85 -4.56 -9.83
C GLY A 341 -6.06 -3.39 -10.38
N ASN A 342 -4.90 -3.71 -10.94
CA ASN A 342 -4.11 -2.80 -11.75
C ASN A 342 -4.27 -3.24 -13.20
N GLN A 343 -4.65 -2.32 -14.09
CA GLN A 343 -4.75 -2.57 -15.52
C GLN A 343 -3.56 -2.00 -16.30
N GLY A 344 -2.79 -1.12 -15.66
CA GLY A 344 -1.67 -0.45 -16.30
C GLY A 344 -0.30 -0.95 -15.87
N MET A 345 0.71 -0.28 -16.44
CA MET A 345 2.11 -0.35 -16.01
C MET A 345 2.43 0.66 -14.91
N GLY A 346 1.42 1.43 -14.46
CA GLY A 346 1.53 2.29 -13.31
C GLY A 346 1.72 1.48 -12.04
N TYR A 347 2.53 2.01 -11.15
CA TYR A 347 2.68 1.45 -9.82
C TYR A 347 1.45 1.81 -8.97
N ILE A 348 0.85 0.81 -8.33
CA ILE A 348 -0.32 0.96 -7.45
C ILE A 348 -0.01 0.42 -6.06
N ARG A 349 -0.52 1.10 -5.03
CA ARG A 349 -0.55 0.64 -3.66
C ARG A 349 -1.92 0.85 -3.03
N VAL A 350 -2.44 -0.19 -2.39
CA VAL A 350 -3.67 -0.18 -1.58
C VAL A 350 -3.31 -0.49 -0.13
N ALA A 351 -3.68 0.38 0.79
CA ALA A 351 -3.41 0.22 2.23
C ALA A 351 -4.61 0.68 3.06
N ASN A 352 -4.58 0.40 4.38
CA ASN A 352 -5.57 0.90 5.34
C ASN A 352 -7.02 0.62 4.94
N VAL A 353 -7.28 -0.58 4.42
CA VAL A 353 -8.62 -1.05 4.05
C VAL A 353 -9.42 -1.30 5.32
N LEU A 354 -10.50 -0.56 5.49
CA LEU A 354 -11.42 -0.68 6.62
C LEU A 354 -12.85 -0.87 6.10
N LEU A 355 -13.52 -1.90 6.60
CA LEU A 355 -14.93 -2.15 6.31
C LEU A 355 -15.76 -2.04 7.58
N THR A 356 -16.81 -1.23 7.52
CA THR A 356 -17.81 -1.08 8.58
C THR A 356 -19.23 -1.14 8.00
N GLU A 357 -20.22 -1.37 8.86
CA GLU A 357 -21.61 -1.09 8.49
C GLU A 357 -21.84 0.41 8.33
N TRP A 358 -22.66 0.79 7.36
CA TRP A 358 -22.99 2.19 7.06
C TRP A 358 -24.43 2.53 7.47
N ASP A 359 -24.64 3.74 7.97
CA ASP A 359 -25.93 4.24 8.46
C ASP A 359 -26.83 4.83 7.36
N GLY A 360 -26.35 4.89 6.11
CA GLY A 360 -27.10 5.42 4.97
C GLY A 360 -26.97 6.93 4.75
N LYS A 361 -26.18 7.65 5.55
CA LYS A 361 -25.95 9.10 5.37
C LYS A 361 -24.64 9.40 4.63
N ILE A 362 -24.72 10.26 3.63
CA ILE A 362 -23.56 10.75 2.87
C ILE A 362 -23.24 12.16 3.34
N GLU A 363 -21.97 12.40 3.69
CA GLU A 363 -21.49 13.73 4.07
C GLU A 363 -20.50 14.23 3.03
N ASP A 364 -20.83 15.34 2.37
CA ASP A 364 -19.95 15.95 1.38
C ASP A 364 -19.15 17.10 2.01
N ARG A 365 -17.81 17.00 1.99
CA ARG A 365 -16.91 18.06 2.45
C ARG A 365 -16.53 19.05 1.35
N SER A 366 -17.26 19.10 0.23
CA SER A 366 -17.08 20.08 -0.84
C SER A 366 -17.05 21.51 -0.28
N GLY A 367 -15.86 22.13 -0.23
CA GLY A 367 -15.63 23.47 0.33
C GLY A 367 -14.61 23.56 1.48
N ALA A 368 -14.18 22.44 2.07
CA ALA A 368 -13.22 22.40 3.18
C ALA A 368 -11.73 22.42 2.74
N GLY A 369 -11.39 23.21 1.71
CA GLY A 369 -10.05 23.23 1.10
C GLY A 369 -8.97 24.03 1.85
N GLY A 370 -9.32 24.63 3.00
CA GLY A 370 -8.36 25.31 3.89
C GLY A 370 -8.01 24.44 5.08
N LYS A 371 -6.77 24.55 5.59
CA LYS A 371 -6.45 24.03 6.94
C LYS A 371 -7.49 24.60 7.91
N SER A 372 -8.25 23.73 8.57
CA SER A 372 -9.22 24.17 9.56
C SER A 372 -8.50 24.95 10.66
N LYS A 373 -9.04 26.12 11.02
CA LYS A 373 -8.57 26.93 12.17
C LYS A 373 -9.05 26.36 13.50
N THR A 374 -10.08 25.54 13.48
CA THR A 374 -10.68 24.91 14.66
C THR A 374 -10.52 23.40 14.60
N ASP A 375 -10.57 22.76 15.77
CA ASP A 375 -10.74 21.31 15.85
C ASP A 375 -12.12 20.93 15.31
N VAL A 376 -12.23 19.73 14.75
CA VAL A 376 -13.49 19.17 14.26
C VAL A 376 -13.66 17.79 14.86
N ALA A 377 -14.75 17.58 15.60
CA ALA A 377 -15.12 16.26 16.08
C ALA A 377 -16.32 15.72 15.28
N GLU A 378 -16.19 14.48 14.80
CA GLU A 378 -17.28 13.70 14.20
C GLU A 378 -17.82 12.76 15.27
N LEU A 379 -19.11 12.88 15.57
CA LEU A 379 -19.79 12.07 16.57
C LEU A 379 -20.30 10.76 15.96
N SER A 380 -20.67 9.78 16.79
CA SER A 380 -21.17 8.47 16.33
C SER A 380 -22.50 8.56 15.57
N ASN A 381 -23.28 9.62 15.79
CA ASN A 381 -24.46 9.95 14.99
C ASN A 381 -24.13 10.72 13.69
N LYS A 382 -22.82 10.85 13.40
CA LYS A 382 -22.17 11.57 12.30
C LYS A 382 -22.19 13.09 12.38
N ASP A 383 -22.85 13.67 13.37
CA ASP A 383 -22.83 15.13 13.52
C ASP A 383 -21.38 15.63 13.68
N LYS A 384 -21.04 16.67 12.91
CA LYS A 384 -19.75 17.35 13.03
C LYS A 384 -19.92 18.61 13.84
N ILE A 385 -19.08 18.74 14.86
CA ILE A 385 -18.97 19.96 15.65
C ILE A 385 -17.58 20.55 15.45
N SER A 386 -17.55 21.86 15.17
CA SER A 386 -16.32 22.62 15.00
C SER A 386 -16.13 23.55 16.19
N GLY A 387 -14.91 23.60 16.71
CA GLY A 387 -14.62 24.35 17.93
C GLY A 387 -13.22 24.07 18.48
N THR A 388 -13.08 24.17 19.79
CA THR A 388 -11.84 23.85 20.50
C THR A 388 -12.06 22.61 21.34
N LEU A 389 -11.31 21.55 21.10
CA LEU A 389 -11.27 20.42 22.00
C LEU A 389 -10.50 20.83 23.26
N GLU A 390 -11.12 20.88 24.42
CA GLU A 390 -10.40 21.30 25.63
C GLU A 390 -9.73 20.12 26.33
N SER A 391 -10.44 19.00 26.47
CA SER A 391 -9.86 17.81 27.09
C SER A 391 -10.56 16.51 26.68
N ILE A 392 -9.84 15.40 26.84
CA ILE A 392 -10.41 14.06 26.93
C ILE A 392 -9.91 13.45 28.25
N LYS A 393 -10.81 13.09 29.16
CA LYS A 393 -10.48 12.42 30.42
C LYS A 393 -11.69 11.67 30.94
N ASP A 394 -11.47 10.61 31.71
CA ASP A 394 -12.52 9.84 32.37
C ASP A 394 -13.65 9.38 31.41
N GLY A 395 -13.27 9.06 30.16
CA GLY A 395 -14.21 8.64 29.12
C GLY A 395 -15.11 9.75 28.57
N GLN A 396 -14.78 11.02 28.81
CA GLN A 396 -15.51 12.18 28.28
C GLN A 396 -14.60 13.12 27.50
N MET A 397 -15.13 13.68 26.43
CA MET A 397 -14.54 14.72 25.59
C MET A 397 -15.23 16.06 25.88
N THR A 398 -14.50 17.02 26.42
CA THR A 398 -14.98 18.39 26.63
C THR A 398 -14.68 19.23 25.40
N PHE A 399 -15.71 19.70 24.71
CA PHE A 399 -15.58 20.42 23.44
C PHE A 399 -16.30 21.78 23.50
N ALA A 400 -15.57 22.86 23.23
CA ALA A 400 -16.09 24.22 23.25
C ALA A 400 -16.38 24.72 21.83
N THR A 401 -17.64 25.01 21.54
CA THR A 401 -18.08 25.64 20.29
C THR A 401 -18.30 27.14 20.51
N ALA A 402 -18.58 27.90 19.44
CA ALA A 402 -18.94 29.31 19.55
C ALA A 402 -20.21 29.57 20.37
N PHE A 403 -21.06 28.56 20.57
CA PHE A 403 -22.36 28.70 21.23
C PHE A 403 -22.39 28.11 22.64
N ALA A 404 -21.69 26.98 22.86
CA ALA A 404 -21.71 26.25 24.11
C ALA A 404 -20.47 25.37 24.29
N LYS A 405 -20.17 25.09 25.55
CA LYS A 405 -19.23 24.06 25.98
C LYS A 405 -20.01 22.79 26.33
N MET A 406 -19.58 21.66 25.80
CA MET A 406 -20.28 20.38 25.93
C MET A 406 -19.33 19.30 26.42
N ASP A 407 -19.81 18.45 27.32
CA ASP A 407 -19.15 17.20 27.69
C ASP A 407 -19.82 16.04 26.95
N ILE A 408 -19.07 15.41 26.06
CA ILE A 408 -19.54 14.38 25.16
C ILE A 408 -18.88 13.07 25.57
N PRO A 409 -19.62 12.00 25.91
CA PRO A 409 -19.03 10.70 26.14
C PRO A 409 -18.09 10.32 24.98
N LEU A 410 -16.86 9.93 25.28
CA LEU A 410 -15.84 9.61 24.27
C LEU A 410 -16.31 8.47 23.36
N ASP A 411 -17.15 7.61 23.91
CA ASP A 411 -17.80 6.52 23.22
C ASP A 411 -18.77 7.04 22.12
N ARG A 412 -19.25 8.28 22.17
CA ARG A 412 -20.04 8.94 21.11
C ARG A 412 -19.17 9.70 20.11
N VAL A 413 -17.85 9.59 20.19
CA VAL A 413 -16.91 10.26 19.27
C VAL A 413 -16.35 9.21 18.32
N GLN A 414 -16.37 9.51 17.02
CA GLN A 414 -15.81 8.64 15.99
C GLN A 414 -14.46 9.14 15.50
N ALA A 415 -14.33 10.44 15.25
CA ALA A 415 -13.09 11.03 14.78
C ALA A 415 -12.89 12.43 15.33
N ILE A 416 -11.63 12.83 15.45
CA ILE A 416 -11.21 14.17 15.82
C ILE A 416 -10.11 14.56 14.84
N GLU A 417 -10.34 15.64 14.10
CA GLU A 417 -9.34 16.31 13.27
C GLU A 417 -8.89 17.58 14.01
N PHE A 418 -7.61 17.70 14.31
CA PHE A 418 -7.09 18.88 15.01
C PHE A 418 -6.87 20.06 14.06
N SER A 419 -7.00 21.27 14.59
CA SER A 419 -6.66 22.49 13.89
C SER A 419 -5.23 22.43 13.32
N GLY A 420 -5.10 22.78 12.03
CA GLY A 420 -3.82 22.83 11.35
C GLY A 420 -3.03 24.12 11.61
N GLU A 421 -3.60 25.07 12.36
CA GLU A 421 -3.03 26.41 12.58
C GLU A 421 -1.76 26.37 13.44
N ASN A 422 -1.77 25.55 14.49
CA ASN A 422 -0.64 25.39 15.42
C ASN A 422 0.09 24.05 15.28
N ALA A 423 -0.22 23.28 14.23
CA ALA A 423 0.39 21.98 13.98
C ALA A 423 1.88 22.13 13.64
N VAL A 424 2.73 21.38 14.34
CA VAL A 424 4.18 21.38 14.12
C VAL A 424 4.59 20.01 13.58
N VAL A 425 5.12 19.98 12.36
CA VAL A 425 5.66 18.75 11.76
C VAL A 425 7.01 18.43 12.40
N ALA A 426 7.23 17.18 12.80
CA ALA A 426 8.52 16.75 13.35
C ALA A 426 9.63 16.91 12.30
N GLU A 427 10.78 17.40 12.75
CA GLU A 427 11.97 17.45 11.90
C GLU A 427 12.37 16.03 11.51
N LYS A 428 12.75 15.87 10.24
CA LYS A 428 13.23 14.60 9.72
C LYS A 428 14.73 14.53 9.94
N ASN A 429 15.20 13.47 10.57
CA ASN A 429 16.61 13.14 10.60
C ASN A 429 16.88 12.01 9.59
N PRO A 430 17.81 12.18 8.62
CA PRO A 430 18.16 11.13 7.67
C PRO A 430 18.62 9.81 8.32
N ALA A 431 19.11 9.87 9.56
CA ALA A 431 19.51 8.69 10.32
C ALA A 431 18.34 7.98 11.03
N ASP A 432 17.14 8.59 11.06
CA ASP A 432 15.96 7.95 11.62
C ASP A 432 15.60 6.72 10.78
N VAL A 433 15.22 5.67 11.49
CA VAL A 433 14.63 4.47 10.88
C VAL A 433 13.12 4.60 10.92
N ARG A 434 12.45 3.88 10.02
CA ARG A 434 11.03 3.63 10.10
C ARG A 434 10.77 2.23 10.63
N VAL A 435 10.07 2.13 11.75
CA VAL A 435 9.60 0.86 12.29
C VAL A 435 8.13 0.65 11.89
N ILE A 436 7.80 -0.53 11.38
CA ILE A 436 6.45 -0.87 10.93
C ILE A 436 5.88 -1.89 11.92
N PHE A 437 4.68 -1.60 12.43
CA PHE A 437 4.01 -2.51 13.36
C PHE A 437 3.59 -3.81 12.65
N ALA A 438 3.58 -4.91 13.40
CA ALA A 438 3.04 -6.19 12.95
C ALA A 438 1.52 -6.13 12.69
N GLY A 439 0.84 -5.20 13.36
CA GLY A 439 -0.53 -4.76 13.08
C GLY A 439 -0.54 -3.52 12.19
N ARG A 440 -1.30 -2.50 12.60
CA ARG A 440 -1.44 -1.24 11.86
C ARG A 440 -0.48 -0.16 12.35
N GLY A 441 0.02 0.62 11.39
CA GLY A 441 0.78 1.83 11.65
C GLY A 441 2.28 1.70 11.43
N GLN A 442 2.98 2.82 11.59
CA GLN A 442 4.41 2.95 11.45
C GLN A 442 4.90 4.15 12.28
N LEU A 443 6.11 4.08 12.81
CA LEU A 443 6.76 5.19 13.51
C LEU A 443 8.11 5.51 12.89
N THR A 444 8.50 6.78 12.94
CA THR A 444 9.82 7.27 12.56
C THR A 444 10.57 7.69 13.83
N LEU A 445 11.76 7.11 14.05
CA LEU A 445 12.57 7.35 15.24
C LEU A 445 14.06 7.09 15.01
N ALA A 446 14.90 7.69 15.83
CA ALA A 446 16.29 7.31 16.00
C ALA A 446 16.33 6.01 16.81
N LEU A 447 16.75 4.90 16.18
CA LEU A 447 16.88 3.62 16.86
C LEU A 447 18.19 3.59 17.65
N GLU A 448 18.07 3.47 18.96
CA GLU A 448 19.21 3.49 19.87
C GLU A 448 19.70 2.08 20.16
N LYS A 449 18.76 1.17 20.46
CA LYS A 449 19.08 -0.21 20.81
C LYS A 449 17.94 -1.17 20.46
N TRP A 450 18.30 -2.38 20.04
CA TRP A 450 17.42 -3.55 19.98
C TRP A 450 18.15 -4.74 20.58
N ASP A 451 17.48 -5.54 21.43
CA ASP A 451 18.09 -6.68 22.15
C ASP A 451 17.31 -8.01 22.04
N GLY A 452 16.34 -8.10 21.14
CA GLY A 452 15.49 -9.28 20.97
C GLY A 452 14.15 -9.20 21.68
N GLN A 453 14.11 -8.47 22.79
CA GLN A 453 12.88 -8.30 23.57
C GLN A 453 12.35 -6.89 23.47
N GLN A 454 13.26 -5.90 23.38
CA GLN A 454 12.90 -4.50 23.43
C GLN A 454 13.63 -3.70 22.36
N LEU A 455 12.94 -2.67 21.87
CA LEU A 455 13.50 -1.62 21.03
C LEU A 455 13.47 -0.32 21.82
N LEU A 456 14.62 0.32 22.00
CA LEU A 456 14.75 1.67 22.54
C LEU A 456 14.97 2.64 21.38
N GLY A 457 14.18 3.71 21.33
CA GLY A 457 14.35 4.74 20.31
C GLY A 457 13.77 6.07 20.71
N THR A 458 14.24 7.13 20.06
CA THR A 458 13.83 8.51 20.30
C THR A 458 13.18 9.11 19.06
N SER A 459 11.97 9.64 19.20
CA SER A 459 11.27 10.34 18.12
C SER A 459 11.14 11.83 18.41
N SER A 460 11.31 12.65 17.37
CA SER A 460 11.02 14.09 17.39
C SER A 460 9.54 14.42 17.68
N ASN A 461 8.64 13.42 17.60
CA ASN A 461 7.24 13.57 17.95
C ASN A 461 6.94 13.36 19.44
N PHE A 462 7.65 12.46 20.14
CA PHE A 462 7.24 11.98 21.47
C PHE A 462 8.39 11.65 22.42
N GLY A 463 9.64 11.92 22.03
CA GLY A 463 10.82 11.64 22.85
C GLY A 463 11.21 10.17 22.85
N GLN A 464 11.96 9.77 23.88
CA GLN A 464 12.51 8.42 24.04
C GLN A 464 11.46 7.45 24.58
N VAL A 465 11.31 6.30 23.93
CA VAL A 465 10.35 5.25 24.31
C VAL A 465 10.99 3.88 24.15
N LYS A 466 10.62 2.97 25.06
CA LYS A 466 10.98 1.55 25.00
C LYS A 466 9.76 0.75 24.55
N PHE A 467 9.90 0.02 23.46
CA PHE A 467 8.87 -0.82 22.85
C PHE A 467 9.18 -2.29 23.09
N ASN A 468 8.16 -3.13 23.18
CA ASN A 468 8.29 -4.57 22.96
C ASN A 468 8.68 -4.82 21.50
N ALA A 469 9.79 -5.51 21.27
CA ALA A 469 10.30 -5.78 19.92
C ALA A 469 9.30 -6.57 19.06
N GLY A 470 8.49 -7.44 19.67
CA GLY A 470 7.49 -8.24 18.98
C GLY A 470 6.33 -7.43 18.38
N ALA A 471 6.22 -6.13 18.72
CA ALA A 471 5.23 -5.24 18.15
C ALA A 471 5.52 -4.88 16.68
N PHE A 472 6.75 -5.05 16.21
CA PHE A 472 7.18 -4.67 14.86
C PHE A 472 7.42 -5.89 13.99
N ASN A 473 7.12 -5.77 12.70
CA ASN A 473 7.47 -6.77 11.68
C ASN A 473 8.58 -6.29 10.73
N GLN A 474 8.96 -5.01 10.79
CA GLN A 474 9.96 -4.46 9.88
C GLN A 474 10.65 -3.23 10.46
N ILE A 475 11.95 -3.12 10.17
CA ILE A 475 12.77 -1.93 10.43
C ILE A 475 13.36 -1.47 9.09
N VAL A 476 13.14 -0.22 8.71
CA VAL A 476 13.62 0.35 7.44
C VAL A 476 14.66 1.42 7.72
N PHE A 477 15.86 1.24 7.18
CA PHE A 477 16.99 2.14 7.32
C PHE A 477 17.11 3.03 6.09
N ASN A 478 17.73 4.21 6.18
CA ASN A 478 18.01 5.05 5.00
C ASN A 478 16.76 5.31 4.12
N TYR A 479 15.58 5.46 4.73
CA TYR A 479 14.29 5.53 4.03
C TYR A 479 14.24 6.66 2.99
N ASP A 480 14.71 7.86 3.34
CA ASP A 480 14.72 8.99 2.40
C ASP A 480 15.70 8.79 1.23
N GLN A 481 16.80 8.06 1.44
CA GLN A 481 17.71 7.68 0.37
C GLN A 481 17.03 6.65 -0.56
N GLN A 482 16.44 5.60 -0.01
CA GLN A 482 15.69 4.61 -0.80
C GLN A 482 14.59 5.27 -1.63
N LYS A 483 13.89 6.26 -1.06
CA LYS A 483 12.88 7.04 -1.77
C LYS A 483 13.42 7.76 -3.01
N LYS A 484 14.67 8.23 -2.96
CA LYS A 484 15.34 8.94 -4.07
C LYS A 484 15.91 7.95 -5.08
N ASP A 485 16.66 6.96 -4.60
CA ASP A 485 17.47 6.06 -5.43
C ASP A 485 16.61 4.99 -6.10
N SER A 486 15.59 4.50 -5.40
CA SER A 486 14.69 3.46 -5.90
C SER A 486 13.29 3.67 -5.35
N PRO A 487 12.53 4.66 -5.88
CA PRO A 487 11.19 4.93 -5.36
C PRO A 487 10.27 3.71 -5.46
N LEU A 488 10.56 2.74 -6.35
CA LEU A 488 9.84 1.47 -6.52
C LEU A 488 10.07 0.45 -5.40
N GLU A 489 11.23 0.46 -4.72
CA GLU A 489 11.53 -0.47 -3.60
C GLU A 489 10.80 -0.11 -2.31
N MET A 490 10.58 1.19 -2.07
CA MET A 490 9.71 1.72 -1.00
C MET A 490 8.23 1.32 -1.13
N PHE A 491 7.95 0.76 -2.30
CA PHE A 491 6.69 0.37 -2.87
C PHE A 491 6.69 -1.17 -3.09
N GLY A 492 7.62 -1.92 -2.48
CA GLY A 492 7.49 -3.37 -2.34
C GLY A 492 7.97 -4.22 -3.51
N SER A 493 9.02 -3.82 -4.22
CA SER A 493 9.74 -4.76 -5.10
C SER A 493 10.67 -5.67 -4.29
N ASP A 494 10.09 -6.68 -3.64
CA ASP A 494 10.82 -7.94 -3.47
C ASP A 494 10.75 -8.65 -4.82
N GLU A 495 11.73 -8.40 -5.70
CA GLU A 495 12.00 -9.28 -6.83
C GLU A 495 12.45 -10.63 -6.27
N GLY A 496 11.48 -11.51 -6.03
CA GLY A 496 11.74 -12.93 -6.15
C GLY A 496 11.80 -13.22 -7.64
N GLU A 497 12.96 -13.66 -8.10
CA GLU A 497 13.17 -14.26 -9.42
C GLU A 497 11.99 -15.18 -9.75
N ILE A 498 11.26 -14.85 -10.80
CA ILE A 498 10.42 -15.81 -11.49
C ILE A 498 11.33 -16.37 -12.57
N GLU A 499 11.79 -17.61 -12.41
CA GLU A 499 12.32 -18.37 -13.53
C GLU A 499 11.25 -18.36 -14.64
N GLU A 500 11.56 -17.72 -15.76
CA GLU A 500 10.81 -17.88 -16.99
C GLU A 500 10.99 -19.34 -17.45
N GLN A 501 9.89 -20.08 -17.48
CA GLN A 501 9.77 -21.31 -18.28
C GLN A 501 8.74 -21.11 -19.38
#